data_AF-A0A7G8VU47-F1
#
_entry.id   AF-A0A7G8VU47-F1
#
_cell.length_a   1.000
_cell.length_b   1.000
_cell.length_c   1.000
_cell.angle_alpha   90.00
_cell.angle_beta   90.00
_cell.angle_gamma   90.00
#
_symmetry.space_group_name_H-M   'P 1'
#
loop_
_entity.id
_entity.type
_entity.pdbx_description
1 polymer ?
#
loop_
_entity_poly.entity_id
_entity_poly.type
_entity_poly.pdbx_seq_one_letter_code
_entity_poly.pdbx_strand_id
1 'polypeptide(L)' 'MDKDAEGLGADFELWQQLTDDYEQALAALARGEPGARDLAMKLSLALRRLHPETPRLGSPD' A
#
# COMPACT_ATOMS: atom_id res chain seq x y z
N MET A 1 10.95 -4.74 -27.71
CA MET A 1 10.86 -3.57 -26.82
C MET A 1 9.84 -3.91 -25.75
N ASP A 2 10.38 -4.17 -24.56
CA ASP A 2 9.88 -3.83 -23.23
C ASP A 2 8.38 -3.97 -22.92
N LYS A 3 7.89 -5.19 -22.83
CA LYS A 3 6.63 -5.48 -22.13
C LYS A 3 6.80 -5.40 -20.60
N ASP A 4 8.03 -5.57 -20.13
CA ASP A 4 8.39 -5.52 -18.72
C ASP A 4 8.51 -4.07 -18.19
N ALA A 5 8.92 -3.11 -19.03
CA ALA A 5 9.00 -1.71 -18.60
C ALA A 5 7.63 -1.05 -18.40
N GLU A 6 6.63 -1.44 -19.21
CA GLU A 6 5.24 -0.99 -19.01
C GLU A 6 4.64 -1.58 -17.72
N GLY A 7 4.96 -2.84 -17.39
CA GLY A 7 4.52 -3.49 -16.15
C GLY A 7 5.12 -2.83 -14.89
N LEU A 8 6.40 -2.48 -14.94
CA LEU A 8 7.09 -1.82 -13.82
C LEU A 8 6.55 -0.40 -13.55
N GLY A 9 6.16 0.33 -14.59
CA GLY A 9 5.52 1.64 -14.45
C GLY A 9 4.14 1.56 -13.82
N ALA A 10 3.31 0.61 -14.27
CA ALA A 10 1.96 0.41 -13.76
C ALA A 10 1.92 0.00 -12.27
N ASP A 11 2.85 -0.87 -11.85
CA ASP A 11 2.96 -1.29 -10.44
C ASP A 11 3.40 -0.12 -9.55
N PHE A 12 4.28 0.77 -10.04
CA PHE A 12 4.71 1.97 -9.33
C PHE A 12 3.59 3.01 -9.21
N GLU A 13 2.85 3.29 -10.30
CA GLU A 13 1.71 4.22 -10.28
C GLU A 13 0.62 3.74 -9.32
N LEU A 14 0.33 2.43 -9.32
CA LEU A 14 -0.62 1.84 -8.39
C LEU A 14 -0.14 1.94 -6.93
N TRP A 15 1.14 1.67 -6.68
CA TRP A 15 1.73 1.82 -5.35
C TRP A 15 1.65 3.27 -4.86
N GLN A 16 1.96 4.24 -5.72
CA GLN A 16 1.91 5.66 -5.41
C GLN A 16 0.48 6.07 -5.03
N GLN A 17 -0.50 5.74 -5.87
CA GLN A 17 -1.90 6.08 -5.62
C GLN A 17 -2.39 5.49 -4.29
N LEU A 18 -2.10 4.22 -4.01
CA LEU A 18 -2.49 3.58 -2.76
C LEU A 18 -1.83 4.21 -1.54
N THR A 19 -0.61 4.72 -1.69
CA THR A 19 0.12 5.41 -0.61
C THR A 19 -0.50 6.78 -0.34
N ASP A 20 -0.78 7.56 -1.38
CA ASP A 20 -1.44 8.87 -1.26
C ASP A 20 -2.84 8.75 -0.64
N ASP A 21 -3.64 7.77 -1.09
CA ASP A 21 -4.96 7.48 -0.52
C ASP A 21 -4.86 7.08 0.95
N TYR A 22 -3.83 6.31 1.31
CA TYR A 22 -3.60 5.89 2.70
C TYR A 22 -3.24 7.08 3.60
N GLU A 23 -2.40 8.00 3.14
CA GLU A 23 -2.08 9.23 3.87
C GLU A 23 -3.33 10.10 4.10
N GLN A 24 -4.19 10.24 3.09
CA GLN A 24 -5.47 10.95 3.25
C GLN A 24 -6.38 10.26 4.27
N ALA A 25 -6.47 8.93 4.24
CA ALA A 25 -7.25 8.16 5.20
C ALA A 25 -6.71 8.31 6.64
N LEU A 26 -5.38 8.38 6.82
CA LEU A 26 -4.77 8.65 8.12
C LEU A 26 -5.06 10.08 8.61
N ALA A 27 -5.04 11.07 7.71
CA ALA A 27 -5.41 12.44 8.06
C ALA A 27 -6.89 12.53 8.48
N ALA A 28 -7.79 11.87 7.76
CA ALA A 28 -9.20 11.76 8.13
C ALA A 28 -9.39 11.03 9.47
N LEU A 29 -8.62 9.97 9.72
CA LEU A 29 -8.61 9.25 10.99
C LEU A 29 -8.17 10.13 12.15
N ALA A 30 -7.12 10.94 11.96
CA ALA A 30 -6.65 11.91 12.96
C ALA A 30 -7.69 13.00 13.28
N ARG A 31 -8.55 13.33 12.31
CA ARG A 31 -9.70 14.24 12.49
C ARG A 31 -10.92 13.56 13.12
N GLY A 32 -10.88 12.25 13.34
CA GLY A 32 -12.00 11.48 13.91
C GLY A 32 -13.15 11.24 12.92
N GLU A 33 -12.88 11.28 11.62
CA GLU A 33 -13.92 11.05 10.60
C GLU A 33 -14.45 9.60 10.67
N PRO A 34 -15.78 9.42 10.64
CA PRO A 34 -16.38 8.09 10.69
C PRO A 34 -15.99 7.29 9.44
N GLY A 35 -15.55 6.05 9.63
CA GLY A 35 -15.13 5.16 8.53
C GLY A 35 -13.68 5.35 8.06
N ALA A 36 -12.98 6.40 8.48
CA ALA A 36 -11.57 6.60 8.13
C ALA A 36 -10.67 5.48 8.65
N ARG A 37 -11.00 4.90 9.82
CA ARG A 37 -10.31 3.73 10.39
C ARG A 37 -10.41 2.52 9.47
N ASP A 38 -11.62 2.18 9.03
CA ASP A 38 -11.85 1.04 8.14
C ASP A 38 -11.20 1.24 6.77
N LEU A 39 -11.24 2.48 6.26
CA LEU A 39 -10.58 2.85 5.01
C LEU A 39 -9.05 2.69 5.12
N ALA A 40 -8.44 3.24 6.17
CA ALA A 40 -7.01 3.10 6.42
C ALA A 40 -6.60 1.61 6.54
N MET A 41 -7.40 0.79 7.23
CA MET A 41 -7.13 -0.66 7.30
C MET A 41 -7.18 -1.33 5.93
N LYS A 42 -8.19 -1.05 5.10
CA LYS A 42 -8.30 -1.61 3.75
C LYS A 42 -7.11 -1.22 2.86
N LEU A 43 -6.70 0.05 2.91
CA LEU A 43 -5.57 0.57 2.14
C LEU A 43 -4.24 -0.03 2.61
N SER A 44 -4.03 -0.16 3.93
CA SER A 44 -2.84 -0.84 4.47
C SER A 44 -2.73 -2.30 4.00
N LEU A 45 -3.86 -3.01 3.88
CA LEU A 45 -3.88 -4.38 3.38
C LEU A 45 -3.59 -4.43 1.88
N ALA A 46 -4.10 -3.49 1.09
CA ALA A 46 -3.81 -3.38 -0.34
C ALA A 46 -2.31 -3.12 -0.58
N LEU A 47 -1.72 -2.18 0.15
CA LEU A 47 -0.28 -1.89 0.09
C LEU A 47 0.57 -3.11 0.45
N ARG A 48 0.22 -3.84 1.51
CA ARG A 48 0.91 -5.10 1.89
C ARG A 48 0.77 -6.21 0.87
N ARG A 49 -0.31 -6.26 0.09
CA ARG A 49 -0.46 -7.26 -0.98
C ARG A 49 0.37 -6.92 -2.21
N LEU A 50 0.52 -5.63 -2.49
CA LEU A 50 1.33 -5.15 -3.60
C LEU A 50 2.82 -5.36 -3.34
N HIS A 51 3.25 -5.13 -2.10
CA HIS A 51 4.60 -5.44 -1.66
C HIS A 51 4.53 -6.31 -0.39
N PRO A 52 4.32 -7.64 -0.53
CA PRO A 52 4.37 -8.53 0.62
C PRO A 52 5.71 -8.28 1.31
N GLU A 53 5.66 -7.97 2.61
CA GLU A 53 6.87 -7.96 3.41
C GLU A 53 7.52 -9.31 3.17
N THR A 54 8.70 -9.32 2.52
CA THR A 54 9.54 -10.51 2.52
C THR A 54 9.67 -10.84 3.99
N PRO A 55 9.17 -12.01 4.46
CA PRO A 55 9.44 -12.39 5.83
C PRO A 55 10.95 -12.31 5.93
N ARG A 56 11.45 -11.39 6.77
CA ARG A 56 12.88 -11.37 7.09
C ARG A 56 13.16 -12.81 7.45
N LEU A 57 14.05 -13.45 6.68
CA LEU A 57 14.57 -14.76 6.97
C LEU A 57 14.89 -14.73 8.47
N GLY A 58 13.99 -15.29 9.27
CA GLY A 58 14.30 -15.64 10.64
C GLY A 58 15.40 -16.65 10.44
N SER A 59 16.59 -16.31 10.90
CA SER A 59 17.75 -17.17 10.90
C SER A 59 17.31 -18.60 11.19
N PRO A 60 17.56 -19.57 10.30
CA PRO A 60 17.48 -20.95 10.71
C PRO A 60 18.57 -21.19 11.76
N ASP A 61 18.16 -21.90 12.81
CA ASP A 61 18.93 -22.45 13.94
C ASP A 61 20.38 -22.81 13.62
#